data_AF-A0A7K2PCT9-F1
#
_entry.id   AF-A0A7K2PCT9-F1
#
_cell.length_a   1.000
_cell.length_b   1.000
_cell.length_c   1.000
_cell.angle_alpha   90.00
_cell.angle_beta   90.00
_cell.angle_gamma   90.00
#
_symmetry.space_group_name_H-M   'P 1'
#
loop_
_entity.id
_entity.type
_entity.pdbx_description
1 polymer ?
#
loop_
_entity_poly.entity_id
_entity_poly.type
_entity_poly.pdbx_seq_one_letter_code
_entity_poly.pdbx_strand_id
1 'polypeptide(L)'
;ERLYNQVWGMFEDLARTTAAYRSAVDFADSRMEKELDQALSDPRSRIGGQGDAAREAARARHGRLVSQAREVLDRDVAQLVAEAEVVEPALPTAFARWDNPVWHAYRVPMEIPMALRLGDLHLPEADRIRIPMLIRLPLERGLWIDSGRSASLDGSFADSHEMRRLGLETAVSHAARLLAVYPAGEFTVHVIDPAGSGAQALAPLAQSGVLAAPPAQGAAGTADVLA
;
A
#
# COMPACT_ATOMS: atom_id res chain seq x y z
N GLU A 1 17.67 -12.30 2.79
CA GLU A 1 16.56 -13.28 2.87
C GLU A 1 15.80 -13.25 4.19
N ARG A 2 16.44 -13.43 5.36
CA ARG A 2 15.74 -13.41 6.67
C ARG A 2 14.79 -12.22 6.86
N LEU A 3 15.26 -10.99 6.65
CA LEU A 3 14.45 -9.78 6.82
C LEU A 3 13.29 -9.70 5.82
N TYR A 4 13.47 -10.20 4.60
CA TYR A 4 12.39 -10.27 3.61
C TYR A 4 11.28 -11.21 4.11
N ASN A 5 11.66 -12.40 4.59
CA ASN A 5 10.69 -13.36 5.12
C ASN A 5 10.00 -12.84 6.39
N GLN A 6 10.70 -12.06 7.21
CA GLN A 6 10.12 -11.43 8.39
C GLN A 6 9.06 -10.38 8.01
N VAL A 7 9.37 -9.48 7.07
CA VAL A 7 8.39 -8.50 6.55
C VAL A 7 7.19 -9.22 5.91
N TRP A 8 7.44 -10.30 5.18
CA TRP A 8 6.38 -11.13 4.61
C TRP A 8 5.48 -11.75 5.69
N GLY A 9 6.06 -12.28 6.77
CA GLY A 9 5.30 -12.79 7.92
C GLY A 9 4.43 -11.72 8.57
N MET A 10 4.97 -10.51 8.78
CA MET A 10 4.20 -9.39 9.32
C MET A 10 3.03 -8.98 8.40
N PHE A 11 3.22 -9.04 7.08
CA PHE A 11 2.14 -8.83 6.11
C PHE A 11 1.06 -9.90 6.25
N GLU A 12 1.44 -11.19 6.30
CA GLU A 12 0.50 -12.30 6.45
C GLU A 12 -0.28 -12.21 7.76
N ASP A 13 0.37 -11.82 8.86
CA ASP A 13 -0.25 -11.66 10.15
C ASP A 13 -1.25 -10.49 10.18
N LEU A 14 -0.88 -9.34 9.59
CA LEU A 14 -1.80 -8.21 9.43
C LEU A 14 -3.03 -8.59 8.59
N ALA A 15 -2.81 -9.27 7.46
CA ALA A 15 -3.87 -9.74 6.59
C ALA A 15 -4.80 -10.72 7.34
N ARG A 16 -4.22 -11.66 8.10
CA ARG A 16 -4.97 -12.65 8.88
C ARG A 16 -5.80 -12.02 9.99
N THR A 17 -5.23 -11.14 10.81
CA THR A 17 -5.97 -10.50 11.92
C THR A 17 -7.07 -9.57 11.40
N THR A 18 -6.82 -8.82 10.31
CA THR A 18 -7.86 -7.97 9.72
C THR A 18 -8.96 -8.79 9.05
N ALA A 19 -8.63 -9.90 8.38
CA ALA A 19 -9.65 -10.81 7.84
C ALA A 19 -10.52 -11.42 8.95
N ALA A 20 -9.92 -11.80 10.08
CA ALA A 20 -10.66 -12.31 11.24
C ALA A 20 -11.59 -11.23 11.84
N TYR A 21 -11.12 -9.99 11.96
CA TYR A 21 -11.93 -8.85 12.40
C TYR A 21 -13.13 -8.62 11.48
N ARG A 22 -12.90 -8.48 10.17
CA ARG A 22 -13.98 -8.26 9.18
C ARG A 22 -15.00 -9.40 9.20
N SER A 23 -14.53 -10.65 9.26
CA SER A 23 -15.41 -11.82 9.37
C SER A 23 -16.26 -11.82 10.64
N ALA A 24 -15.71 -11.36 11.77
CA ALA A 24 -16.45 -11.26 13.03
C ALA A 24 -17.50 -10.14 12.99
N VAL A 25 -17.21 -9.02 12.32
CA VAL A 25 -18.18 -7.94 12.06
C VAL A 25 -19.31 -8.44 11.16
N ASP A 26 -18.98 -9.07 10.03
CA ASP A 26 -19.97 -9.63 9.10
C ASP A 26 -20.89 -10.65 9.79
N PHE A 27 -20.33 -11.47 10.69
CA PHE A 27 -21.10 -12.40 11.52
C PHE A 27 -22.04 -11.66 12.49
N ALA A 28 -21.55 -10.61 13.16
CA ALA A 28 -22.36 -9.81 14.07
C ALA A 28 -23.53 -9.14 13.34
N ASP A 29 -23.26 -8.57 12.15
CA ASP A 29 -24.27 -7.96 11.27
C ASP A 29 -25.35 -8.98 10.86
N SER A 30 -24.92 -10.11 10.31
CA SER A 30 -25.81 -11.20 9.89
C SER A 30 -26.66 -11.75 11.05
N ARG A 31 -26.09 -11.78 12.26
CA ARG A 31 -26.81 -12.22 13.46
C ARG A 31 -27.85 -11.18 13.89
N MET A 32 -27.49 -9.90 13.88
CA MET A 32 -28.41 -8.83 14.24
C MET A 32 -29.60 -8.80 13.29
N GLU A 33 -29.37 -8.90 11.98
CA GLU A 33 -30.42 -8.97 10.96
C GLU A 33 -31.43 -10.09 11.26
N LYS A 34 -30.94 -11.31 11.54
CA LYS A 34 -31.79 -12.45 11.91
C LYS A 34 -32.59 -12.22 13.21
N GLU A 35 -31.96 -11.65 14.23
CA GLU A 35 -32.64 -11.34 15.50
C GLU A 35 -33.73 -10.26 15.31
N LEU A 36 -33.50 -9.28 14.43
CA LEU A 36 -34.48 -8.25 14.07
C LEU A 36 -35.66 -8.82 13.25
N ASP A 37 -35.37 -9.64 12.24
CA ASP A 37 -36.40 -10.31 11.43
C ASP A 37 -37.32 -11.18 12.30
N GLN A 38 -36.72 -11.94 13.22
CA GLN A 38 -37.47 -12.77 14.16
C GLN A 38 -38.36 -11.90 15.07
N ALA A 39 -37.85 -10.78 15.58
CA ALA A 39 -38.64 -9.87 16.42
C ALA A 39 -39.82 -9.23 15.67
N LEU A 40 -39.70 -9.03 14.35
CA LEU A 40 -40.75 -8.49 13.46
C LEU A 40 -41.79 -9.53 13.02
N SER A 41 -41.45 -10.82 13.13
CA SER A 41 -42.29 -11.94 12.69
C SER A 41 -43.53 -12.18 13.58
N ASP A 42 -43.51 -11.74 14.86
CA ASP A 42 -44.66 -11.86 15.76
C ASP A 42 -45.60 -10.64 15.66
N PRO A 43 -46.86 -10.79 15.20
CA PRO A 43 -47.81 -9.68 15.13
C PRO A 43 -48.13 -9.05 16.49
N ARG A 44 -47.99 -9.80 17.60
CA ARG A 44 -48.26 -9.31 18.97
C ARG A 44 -47.15 -8.42 19.51
N SER A 45 -45.93 -8.54 19.00
CA SER A 45 -44.78 -7.72 19.40
C SER A 45 -44.81 -6.30 18.82
N ARG A 46 -45.75 -6.00 17.91
CA ARG A 46 -45.91 -4.67 17.27
C ARG A 46 -46.67 -3.66 18.12
N ILE A 47 -47.48 -4.10 19.08
CA ILE A 47 -48.41 -3.23 19.85
C ILE A 47 -47.89 -2.97 21.28
N GLY A 48 -46.83 -3.68 21.73
CA GLY A 48 -46.24 -3.50 23.07
C GLY A 48 -44.71 -3.46 23.05
N GLY A 49 -44.10 -2.77 24.04
CA GLY A 49 -42.65 -2.51 24.14
C GLY A 49 -41.72 -3.72 24.25
N GLN A 50 -42.23 -4.95 24.18
CA GLN A 50 -41.42 -6.17 24.08
C GLN A 50 -40.64 -6.23 22.76
N GLY A 51 -41.22 -5.76 21.66
CA GLY A 51 -40.53 -5.68 20.36
C GLY A 51 -39.35 -4.70 20.41
N ASP A 52 -39.52 -3.56 21.06
CA ASP A 52 -38.44 -2.57 21.24
C ASP A 52 -37.33 -3.11 22.13
N ALA A 53 -37.68 -3.76 23.25
CA ALA A 53 -36.69 -4.39 24.14
C ALA A 53 -35.87 -5.48 23.42
N ALA A 54 -36.50 -6.26 22.54
CA ALA A 54 -35.81 -7.28 21.75
C ALA A 54 -34.82 -6.67 20.73
N ARG A 55 -35.22 -5.58 20.05
CA ARG A 55 -34.34 -4.85 19.12
C ARG A 55 -33.14 -4.22 19.84
N GLU A 56 -33.38 -3.60 20.99
CA GLU A 56 -32.30 -3.03 21.80
C GLU A 56 -31.35 -4.11 22.33
N ALA A 57 -31.87 -5.26 22.74
CA ALA A 57 -31.03 -6.39 23.15
C ALA A 57 -30.19 -6.94 21.99
N ALA A 58 -30.75 -7.04 20.78
CA ALA A 58 -30.03 -7.46 19.58
C ALA A 58 -28.90 -6.48 19.21
N ARG A 59 -29.19 -5.17 19.21
CA ARG A 59 -28.20 -4.10 19.01
C ARG A 59 -27.09 -4.12 20.05
N ALA A 60 -27.44 -4.32 21.32
CA ALA A 60 -26.45 -4.41 22.39
C ALA A 60 -25.53 -5.65 22.24
N ARG A 61 -26.06 -6.78 21.74
CA ARG A 61 -25.25 -7.98 21.44
C ARG A 61 -24.33 -7.74 20.25
N HIS A 62 -24.84 -7.16 19.18
CA HIS A 62 -24.05 -6.75 18.01
C HIS A 62 -22.88 -5.86 18.44
N GLY A 63 -23.17 -4.79 19.18
CA GLY A 63 -22.14 -3.88 19.68
C GLY A 63 -21.06 -4.60 20.50
N ARG A 64 -21.45 -5.51 21.39
CA ARG A 64 -20.48 -6.32 22.16
C ARG A 64 -19.59 -7.19 21.26
N LEU A 65 -20.14 -7.84 20.24
CA LEU A 65 -19.36 -8.68 19.33
C LEU A 65 -18.36 -7.83 18.52
N VAL A 66 -18.81 -6.69 17.99
CA VAL A 66 -17.94 -5.77 17.24
C VAL A 66 -16.85 -5.18 18.13
N SER A 67 -17.19 -4.75 19.36
CA SER A 67 -16.21 -4.26 20.33
C SER A 67 -15.18 -5.32 20.68
N GLN A 68 -15.60 -6.56 20.95
CA GLN A 68 -14.68 -7.65 21.24
C GLN A 68 -13.76 -7.97 20.05
N ALA A 69 -14.30 -8.01 18.83
CA ALA A 69 -13.50 -8.22 17.63
C ALA A 69 -12.47 -7.10 17.45
N ARG A 70 -12.86 -5.85 17.73
CA ARG A 70 -11.98 -4.69 17.66
C ARG A 70 -10.85 -4.76 18.70
N GLU A 71 -11.15 -5.14 19.93
CA GLU A 71 -10.14 -5.33 20.98
C GLU A 71 -9.08 -6.38 20.61
N VAL A 72 -9.48 -7.45 19.91
CA VAL A 72 -8.55 -8.46 19.40
C VAL A 72 -7.66 -7.86 18.31
N LEU A 73 -8.25 -7.20 17.31
CA LEU A 73 -7.49 -6.52 16.24
C LEU A 73 -6.50 -5.50 16.81
N ASP A 74 -6.94 -4.63 17.73
CA ASP A 74 -6.10 -3.59 18.31
C ASP A 74 -4.91 -4.18 19.08
N ARG A 75 -5.08 -5.34 19.74
CA ARG A 75 -4.01 -6.07 20.41
C ARG A 75 -3.00 -6.62 19.41
N ASP A 76 -3.47 -7.29 18.37
CA ASP A 76 -2.61 -7.90 17.35
C ASP A 76 -1.84 -6.82 16.57
N VAL A 77 -2.51 -5.72 16.21
CA VAL A 77 -1.87 -4.56 15.57
C VAL A 77 -0.82 -3.94 16.49
N ALA A 78 -1.08 -3.81 17.80
CA ALA A 78 -0.09 -3.30 18.75
C ALA A 78 1.17 -4.18 18.80
N GLN A 79 1.01 -5.50 18.74
CA GLN A 79 2.14 -6.43 18.64
C GLN A 79 2.92 -6.24 17.34
N LEU A 80 2.23 -6.15 16.20
CA LEU A 80 2.88 -5.94 14.90
C LEU A 80 3.60 -4.58 14.80
N VAL A 81 3.07 -3.53 15.44
CA VAL A 81 3.74 -2.23 15.54
C VAL A 81 5.06 -2.39 16.30
N ALA A 82 5.05 -3.07 17.44
CA ALA A 82 6.28 -3.32 18.21
C ALA A 82 7.31 -4.14 17.40
N GLU A 83 6.86 -5.10 16.59
CA GLU A 83 7.75 -5.82 15.68
C GLU A 83 8.32 -4.90 14.60
N ALA A 84 7.49 -4.04 13.99
CA ALA A 84 7.92 -3.09 12.97
C ALA A 84 9.00 -2.12 13.49
N GLU A 85 8.87 -1.65 14.74
CA GLU A 85 9.85 -0.79 15.40
C GLU A 85 11.24 -1.44 15.54
N VAL A 86 11.30 -2.77 15.61
CA VAL A 86 12.56 -3.54 15.64
C VAL A 86 13.07 -3.84 14.22
N VAL A 87 12.17 -4.16 13.29
CA VAL A 87 12.52 -4.58 11.93
C VAL A 87 12.96 -3.40 11.07
N GLU A 88 12.22 -2.28 11.07
CA GLU A 88 12.44 -1.16 10.16
C GLU A 88 13.86 -0.57 10.26
N PRO A 89 14.46 -0.35 11.45
CA PRO A 89 15.84 0.14 11.57
C PRO A 89 16.90 -0.83 11.04
N ALA A 90 16.59 -2.14 10.98
CA ALA A 90 17.49 -3.17 10.50
C ALA A 90 17.38 -3.41 8.98
N LEU A 91 16.44 -2.75 8.29
CA LEU A 91 16.24 -2.95 6.86
C LEU A 91 17.44 -2.43 6.05
N PRO A 92 17.94 -3.20 5.07
CA PRO A 92 18.95 -2.72 4.13
C PRO A 92 18.35 -1.66 3.20
N THR A 93 19.22 -0.88 2.52
CA THR A 93 18.82 0.21 1.59
C THR A 93 17.72 -0.20 0.60
N ALA A 94 17.79 -1.41 0.04
CA ALA A 94 16.78 -1.94 -0.88
C ALA A 94 15.37 -2.03 -0.27
N PHE A 95 15.26 -2.29 1.03
CA PHE A 95 13.98 -2.47 1.75
C PHE A 95 13.61 -1.26 2.61
N ALA A 96 14.56 -0.38 2.90
CA ALA A 96 14.40 0.72 3.83
C ALA A 96 13.74 1.95 3.18
N ARG A 97 12.92 2.70 3.92
CA ARG A 97 12.44 4.01 3.46
C ARG A 97 13.60 4.99 3.23
N TRP A 98 13.36 6.04 2.46
CA TRP A 98 14.39 7.05 2.14
C TRP A 98 14.85 7.85 3.38
N ASP A 99 13.99 7.99 4.39
CA ASP A 99 14.31 8.63 5.67
C ASP A 99 15.02 7.70 6.67
N ASN A 100 15.27 6.45 6.29
CA ASN A 100 15.95 5.48 7.14
C ASN A 100 17.46 5.83 7.25
N PRO A 101 18.04 5.82 8.47
CA PRO A 101 19.46 6.13 8.67
C PRO A 101 20.45 5.26 7.90
N VAL A 102 20.05 4.08 7.40
CA VAL A 102 20.89 3.21 6.56
C VAL A 102 21.43 3.94 5.32
N TRP A 103 20.71 4.95 4.83
CA TRP A 103 21.13 5.78 3.69
C TRP A 103 22.29 6.74 4.03
N HIS A 104 22.51 7.10 5.30
CA HIS A 104 23.65 7.96 5.69
C HIS A 104 25.00 7.26 5.52
N ALA A 105 25.01 5.93 5.60
CA ALA A 105 26.19 5.09 5.39
C ALA A 105 26.17 4.40 4.02
N TYR A 106 25.49 5.00 3.04
CA TYR A 106 25.32 4.43 1.71
C TYR A 106 26.67 4.05 1.07
N ARG A 107 26.69 2.86 0.50
CA ARG A 107 27.75 2.36 -0.38
C ARG A 107 27.11 1.73 -1.58
N VAL A 108 27.75 1.87 -2.74
CA VAL A 108 27.32 1.21 -3.97
C VAL A 108 27.24 -0.31 -3.71
N PRO A 109 26.09 -0.95 -3.94
CA PRO A 109 25.95 -2.39 -3.75
C PRO A 109 26.88 -3.18 -4.69
N MET A 110 27.33 -4.35 -4.23
CA MET A 110 28.12 -5.29 -5.05
C MET A 110 27.28 -6.45 -5.57
N GLU A 111 26.06 -6.59 -5.07
CA GLU A 111 25.13 -7.68 -5.42
C GLU A 111 23.77 -7.09 -5.81
N ILE A 112 23.10 -7.76 -6.75
CA ILE A 112 21.72 -7.42 -7.11
C ILE A 112 20.81 -7.74 -5.91
N PRO A 113 20.00 -6.78 -5.43
CA PRO A 113 19.14 -7.00 -4.29
C PRO A 113 18.03 -7.99 -4.65
N MET A 114 17.66 -8.85 -3.71
CA MET A 114 16.62 -9.85 -3.95
C MET A 114 15.20 -9.27 -4.08
N ALA A 115 15.00 -8.05 -3.56
CA ALA A 115 13.72 -7.37 -3.53
C ALA A 115 13.89 -5.85 -3.40
N LEU A 116 12.83 -5.11 -3.68
CA LEU A 116 12.77 -3.65 -3.63
C LEU A 116 11.52 -3.20 -2.86
N ARG A 117 11.63 -2.19 -1.99
CA ARG A 117 10.46 -1.50 -1.44
C ARG A 117 9.87 -0.54 -2.47
N LEU A 118 8.59 -0.73 -2.78
CA LEU A 118 7.80 0.22 -3.57
C LEU A 118 7.10 1.27 -2.70
N GLY A 119 6.73 0.90 -1.48
CA GLY A 119 5.99 1.78 -0.59
C GLY A 119 5.58 1.04 0.67
N ASP A 120 4.45 1.45 1.23
CA ASP A 120 3.90 0.91 2.49
C ASP A 120 2.46 0.46 2.28
N LEU A 121 2.13 -0.71 2.80
CA LEU A 121 0.77 -1.23 2.90
C LEU A 121 0.17 -0.82 4.24
N HIS A 122 -1.04 -0.28 4.22
CA HIS A 122 -1.81 0.01 5.43
C HIS A 122 -3.30 -0.22 5.16
N LEU A 123 -4.07 -0.37 6.23
CA LEU A 123 -5.52 -0.56 6.19
C LEU A 123 -6.21 0.51 7.04
N PRO A 124 -7.40 1.01 6.67
CA PRO A 124 -8.12 2.00 7.48
C PRO A 124 -8.40 1.53 8.91
N GLU A 125 -8.64 0.23 9.10
CA GLU A 125 -8.92 -0.36 10.41
C GLU A 125 -7.65 -0.56 11.27
N ALA A 126 -6.47 -0.47 10.66
CA ALA A 126 -5.15 -0.67 11.26
C ALA A 126 -4.16 0.43 10.83
N ASP A 127 -4.57 1.69 10.96
CA ASP A 127 -3.83 2.88 10.52
C ASP A 127 -2.50 3.11 11.25
N ARG A 128 -2.35 2.52 12.44
CA ARG A 128 -1.15 2.59 13.28
C ARG A 128 0.04 1.80 12.73
N ILE A 129 -0.15 0.94 11.73
CA ILE A 129 0.92 0.12 11.14
C ILE A 129 1.06 0.34 9.64
N ARG A 130 2.31 0.33 9.19
CA ARG A 130 2.71 0.42 7.79
C ARG A 130 3.66 -0.73 7.50
N ILE A 131 3.22 -1.69 6.70
CA ILE A 131 4.05 -2.84 6.31
C ILE A 131 4.81 -2.49 5.02
N PRO A 132 6.14 -2.66 4.96
CA PRO A 132 6.88 -2.44 3.72
C PRO A 132 6.35 -3.30 2.56
N MET A 133 5.96 -2.66 1.47
CA MET A 133 5.58 -3.34 0.22
C MET A 133 6.84 -3.73 -0.54
N LEU A 134 7.30 -4.97 -0.36
CA LEU A 134 8.48 -5.50 -1.03
C LEU A 134 8.08 -6.33 -2.26
N ILE A 135 8.73 -6.06 -3.40
CA ILE A 135 8.60 -6.85 -4.62
C ILE A 135 9.90 -7.59 -4.91
N ARG A 136 9.84 -8.82 -5.41
CA ARG A 136 11.03 -9.60 -5.79
C ARG A 136 11.69 -9.02 -7.04
N LEU A 137 13.00 -9.17 -7.10
CA LEU A 137 13.82 -8.87 -8.28
C LEU A 137 14.48 -10.17 -8.81
N PRO A 138 14.71 -10.28 -10.13
CA PRO A 138 14.29 -9.33 -11.17
C PRO A 138 12.76 -9.24 -11.29
N LEU A 139 12.26 -8.15 -11.88
CA LEU A 139 10.83 -7.99 -12.10
C LEU A 139 10.35 -8.96 -13.18
N GLU A 140 9.49 -9.90 -12.80
CA GLU A 140 8.86 -10.83 -13.74
C GLU A 140 7.85 -10.14 -14.68
N ARG A 141 7.36 -8.95 -14.28
CA ARG A 141 6.40 -8.14 -15.03
C ARG A 141 6.71 -6.66 -14.85
N GLY A 142 6.39 -5.87 -15.86
CA GLY A 142 6.47 -4.41 -15.78
C GLY A 142 5.56 -3.86 -14.68
N LEU A 143 6.02 -2.79 -14.02
CA LEU A 143 5.21 -2.04 -13.07
C LEU A 143 4.41 -0.98 -13.82
N TRP A 144 3.10 -0.99 -13.65
CA TRP A 144 2.21 0.05 -14.16
C TRP A 144 1.80 0.95 -13.01
N ILE A 145 2.12 2.24 -13.11
CA ILE A 145 1.68 3.24 -12.14
C ILE A 145 0.47 3.95 -12.74
N ASP A 146 -0.70 3.58 -12.25
CA ASP A 146 -1.94 4.28 -12.58
C ASP A 146 -2.13 5.42 -11.59
N SER A 147 -2.38 6.62 -12.11
CA SER A 147 -2.80 7.79 -11.33
C SER A 147 -4.25 7.67 -10.83
N GLY A 148 -4.92 6.56 -11.15
CA GLY A 148 -6.30 6.30 -10.80
C GLY A 148 -7.27 7.18 -11.57
N ARG A 149 -8.56 6.92 -11.36
CA ARG A 149 -9.60 7.89 -11.73
C ARG A 149 -9.60 8.97 -10.67
N SER A 150 -9.50 10.24 -11.06
CA SER A 150 -9.77 11.37 -10.15
C SER A 150 -11.19 11.19 -9.63
N ALA A 151 -11.34 10.60 -8.45
CA ALA A 151 -12.60 10.50 -7.73
C ALA A 151 -12.77 11.80 -6.93
N SER A 152 -12.61 12.95 -7.57
CA SER A 152 -13.23 14.16 -7.03
C SER A 152 -14.70 14.07 -7.39
N LEU A 153 -15.56 13.98 -6.38
CA LEU A 153 -17.00 14.22 -6.51
C LEU A 153 -17.28 15.64 -7.07
N ASP A 154 -16.24 16.48 -7.11
CA ASP A 154 -16.28 17.90 -7.43
C ASP A 154 -15.66 18.22 -8.81
N GLY A 155 -15.11 17.22 -9.54
CA GLY A 155 -14.73 17.35 -10.95
C GLY A 155 -13.59 18.32 -11.28
N SER A 156 -12.72 18.65 -10.32
CA SER A 156 -11.57 19.55 -10.53
C SER A 156 -10.55 18.93 -11.49
N PHE A 157 -10.36 19.55 -12.67
CA PHE A 157 -9.31 19.17 -13.64
C PHE A 157 -7.89 19.32 -13.06
N ALA A 158 -7.70 20.22 -12.09
CA ALA A 158 -6.42 20.44 -11.42
C ALA A 158 -5.94 19.17 -10.70
N ASP A 159 -6.86 18.46 -10.06
CA ASP A 159 -6.58 17.21 -9.33
C ASP A 159 -6.07 16.13 -10.29
N SER A 160 -6.56 16.10 -11.54
CA SER A 160 -6.15 15.09 -12.52
C SER A 160 -4.72 15.31 -13.06
N HIS A 161 -4.33 16.57 -13.29
CA HIS A 161 -2.97 16.90 -13.72
C HIS A 161 -1.98 16.67 -12.59
N GLU A 162 -2.36 17.05 -11.37
CA GLU A 162 -1.57 16.79 -10.19
C GLU A 162 -1.38 15.29 -9.96
N MET A 163 -2.43 14.48 -10.06
CA MET A 163 -2.33 13.03 -9.87
C MET A 163 -1.44 12.37 -10.93
N ARG A 164 -1.51 12.82 -12.19
CA ARG A 164 -0.59 12.37 -13.25
C ARG A 164 0.87 12.75 -12.95
N ARG A 165 1.09 13.98 -12.49
CA ARG A 165 2.42 14.44 -12.06
C ARG A 165 2.96 13.57 -10.91
N LEU A 166 2.16 13.32 -9.89
CA LEU A 166 2.52 12.46 -8.75
C LEU A 166 2.79 11.01 -9.19
N GLY A 167 2.00 10.48 -10.14
CA GLY A 167 2.24 9.18 -10.73
C GLY A 167 3.62 9.09 -11.41
N LEU A 168 3.98 10.09 -12.20
CA LEU A 168 5.29 10.16 -12.83
C LEU A 168 6.43 10.35 -11.81
N GLU A 169 6.24 11.21 -10.80
CA GLU A 169 7.22 11.39 -9.72
C GLU A 169 7.44 10.09 -8.92
N THR A 170 6.37 9.29 -8.74
CA THR A 170 6.46 7.96 -8.13
C THR A 170 7.30 7.02 -8.99
N ALA A 171 7.07 7.01 -10.31
CA ALA A 171 7.87 6.23 -11.25
C ALA A 171 9.36 6.61 -11.19
N VAL A 172 9.64 7.92 -11.19
CA VAL A 172 11.00 8.47 -11.09
C VAL A 172 11.66 8.07 -9.76
N SER A 173 10.92 8.14 -8.65
CA SER A 173 11.42 7.74 -7.35
C SER A 173 11.79 6.24 -7.32
N HIS A 174 10.98 5.39 -7.95
CA HIS A 174 11.27 3.95 -8.05
C HIS A 174 12.46 3.66 -8.97
N ALA A 175 12.58 4.36 -10.10
CA ALA A 175 13.74 4.26 -10.98
C ALA A 175 15.03 4.70 -10.27
N ALA A 176 14.99 5.83 -9.55
CA ALA A 176 16.11 6.31 -8.73
C ALA A 176 16.49 5.28 -7.65
N ARG A 177 15.51 4.65 -7.01
CA ARG A 177 15.75 3.60 -6.02
C ARG A 177 16.43 2.39 -6.63
N LEU A 178 15.94 1.90 -7.77
CA LEU A 178 16.55 0.79 -8.51
C LEU A 178 18.01 1.10 -8.87
N LEU A 179 18.28 2.29 -9.43
CA LEU A 179 19.63 2.76 -9.71
C LEU A 179 20.53 2.80 -8.46
N ALA A 180 20.00 3.25 -7.32
CA ALA A 180 20.77 3.35 -6.09
C ALA A 180 21.07 1.99 -5.45
N VAL A 181 20.21 0.99 -5.64
CA VAL A 181 20.29 -0.30 -4.93
C VAL A 181 20.81 -1.45 -5.80
N TYR A 182 21.05 -1.20 -7.10
CA TYR A 182 21.78 -2.12 -7.97
C TYR A 182 23.29 -1.86 -7.94
N PRO A 183 24.12 -2.87 -8.25
CA PRO A 183 25.53 -2.62 -8.53
C PRO A 183 25.72 -1.69 -9.74
N ALA A 184 26.81 -0.93 -9.72
CA ALA A 184 27.12 0.00 -10.79
C ALA A 184 27.22 -0.72 -12.15
N GLY A 185 26.45 -0.25 -13.14
CA GLY A 185 26.43 -0.82 -14.49
C GLY A 185 25.49 -2.01 -14.66
N GLU A 186 24.93 -2.58 -13.60
CA GLU A 186 24.01 -3.74 -13.66
C GLU A 186 22.54 -3.35 -13.89
N PHE A 187 22.22 -2.05 -13.89
CA PHE A 187 20.89 -1.54 -14.18
C PHE A 187 20.95 -0.35 -15.12
N THR A 188 20.35 -0.48 -16.30
CA THR A 188 20.30 0.55 -17.34
C THR A 188 18.90 1.12 -17.43
N VAL A 189 18.78 2.44 -17.39
CA VAL A 189 17.49 3.14 -17.49
C VAL A 189 17.39 3.87 -18.82
N HIS A 190 16.41 3.44 -19.61
CA HIS A 190 15.92 4.17 -20.77
C HIS A 190 14.61 4.86 -20.42
N VAL A 191 14.43 6.08 -20.91
CA VAL A 191 13.22 6.88 -20.68
C VAL A 191 12.61 7.26 -22.01
N ILE A 192 11.32 7.00 -22.16
CA ILE A 192 10.51 7.42 -23.31
C ILE A 192 9.46 8.41 -22.79
N ASP A 193 9.55 9.67 -23.23
CA ASP A 193 8.58 10.75 -22.94
C ASP A 193 8.16 11.40 -24.26
N PRO A 194 7.26 10.77 -25.04
CA PRO A 194 7.02 11.16 -26.43
C PRO A 194 6.53 12.60 -26.58
N ALA A 195 5.80 13.10 -25.58
CA ALA A 195 5.24 14.46 -25.57
C ALA A 195 6.13 15.48 -24.84
N GLY A 196 7.23 15.06 -24.21
CA GLY A 196 8.08 15.92 -23.38
C GLY A 196 7.40 16.43 -22.10
N SER A 197 6.20 15.94 -21.80
CA SER A 197 5.37 16.42 -20.69
C SER A 197 5.93 16.06 -19.31
N GLY A 198 6.82 15.06 -19.25
CA GLY A 198 7.45 14.57 -18.04
C GLY A 198 8.76 15.26 -17.68
N ALA A 199 9.23 16.21 -18.50
CA ALA A 199 10.57 16.81 -18.39
C ALA A 199 10.92 17.30 -16.97
N GLN A 200 9.97 17.94 -16.27
CA GLN A 200 10.20 18.43 -14.91
C GLN A 200 10.41 17.29 -13.90
N ALA A 201 9.56 16.26 -13.93
CA ALA A 201 9.67 15.13 -13.02
C ALA A 201 10.90 14.27 -13.32
N LEU A 202 11.29 14.17 -14.60
CA LEU A 202 12.48 13.43 -15.06
C LEU A 202 13.80 14.17 -14.81
N ALA A 203 13.76 15.47 -14.51
CA ALA A 203 14.94 16.31 -14.36
C ALA A 203 16.00 15.75 -13.40
N PRO A 204 15.66 15.19 -12.21
CA PRO A 204 16.67 14.62 -11.31
C PRO A 204 17.46 13.46 -11.92
N LEU A 205 16.82 12.60 -12.72
CA LEU A 205 17.49 11.50 -13.41
C LEU A 205 18.32 12.00 -14.60
N ALA A 206 17.75 12.91 -15.40
CA ALA A 206 18.43 13.44 -16.57
C ALA A 206 19.69 14.26 -16.19
N GLN A 207 19.61 15.07 -15.13
CA GLN A 207 20.70 15.94 -14.70
C GLN A 207 21.81 15.21 -13.93
N SER A 208 21.49 14.06 -13.33
CA SER A 208 22.50 13.25 -12.61
C SER A 208 23.34 12.37 -13.53
N GLY A 209 23.00 12.25 -14.81
CA GLY A 209 23.75 11.46 -15.79
C GLY A 209 23.60 9.95 -15.62
N VAL A 210 22.59 9.50 -14.87
CA VAL A 210 22.32 8.07 -14.59
C VAL A 210 21.51 7.38 -15.69
N LEU A 211 20.96 8.14 -16.64
CA LEU A 211 20.23 7.60 -17.78
C LEU A 211 21.20 7.16 -18.89
N ALA A 212 20.82 6.11 -19.62
CA ALA A 212 21.61 5.61 -20.76
C ALA A 212 21.71 6.63 -21.91
N ALA A 213 20.67 7.44 -22.06
CA ALA A 213 20.54 8.52 -23.02
C ALA A 213 19.54 9.56 -22.47
N PRO A 214 19.50 10.79 -23.01
CA PRO A 214 18.43 11.73 -22.71
C PRO A 214 17.04 11.11 -22.96
N PRO A 215 15.98 11.53 -22.22
CA PRO A 215 14.62 11.05 -22.48
C PRO A 215 14.24 11.17 -23.95
N ALA A 216 13.85 10.05 -24.55
CA ALA A 216 13.45 10.00 -25.94
C ALA A 216 12.11 10.71 -26.14
N GLN A 217 12.10 11.70 -27.04
CA GLN A 217 10.92 12.50 -27.37
C GLN A 217 10.51 12.29 -28.84
N GLY A 218 9.22 12.49 -29.12
CA GLY A 218 8.65 12.31 -30.45
C GLY A 218 8.67 10.85 -30.95
N ALA A 219 8.12 10.65 -32.14
CA ALA A 219 8.00 9.31 -32.73
C ALA A 219 9.36 8.69 -33.09
N ALA A 220 10.29 9.49 -33.63
CA ALA A 220 11.62 9.00 -34.02
C ALA A 220 12.43 8.54 -32.81
N GLY A 221 12.57 9.38 -31.78
CA GLY A 221 13.30 8.99 -30.57
C GLY A 221 12.66 7.80 -29.85
N THR A 222 11.34 7.72 -29.84
CA THR A 222 10.62 6.55 -29.29
C THR A 222 10.96 5.27 -30.05
N ALA A 223 10.94 5.32 -31.39
CA ALA A 223 11.29 4.19 -32.23
C ALA A 223 12.75 3.74 -32.04
N ASP A 224 13.69 4.69 -31.91
CA ASP A 224 15.11 4.41 -31.72
C ASP A 224 15.39 3.65 -30.41
N VAL A 225 14.61 3.90 -29.34
CA VAL A 225 14.77 3.19 -28.05
C VAL A 225 14.10 1.82 -28.05
N LEU A 226 13.04 1.63 -28.83
CA LEU A 226 12.26 0.39 -28.87
C LEU A 226 12.75 -0.64 -29.91
N ALA A 227 13.65 -0.23 -30.81
CA ALA A 227 14.23 -1.06 -31.86
C ALA A 227 15.24 -2.08 -31.31
#